data_AF-A0A973FDA1-F1
#
_entry.id   AF-A0A973FDA1-F1
#
_cell.length_a   1.000
_cell.length_b   1.000
_cell.length_c   1.000
_cell.angle_alpha   90.00
_cell.angle_beta   90.00
_cell.angle_gamma   90.00
#
_symmetry.space_group_name_H-M   'P 1'
#
loop_
_entity.id
_entity.type
_entity.pdbx_description
1 polymer ?
#
loop_
_entity_poly.entity_id
_entity_poly.type
_entity_poly.pdbx_seq_one_letter_code
_entity_poly.pdbx_strand_id
1 'polypeptide(L)'
;MLQLLTAMIVLFSFSTIPNAIRQYQMFLDAYQRQQSGDHAGAGKIYADLLSRYPDSFIRREALFNLAVAEYSQNRFSRAATLNSGLQTTKGPIGVNAAYNRGNSLAQVAFADPGARDYQNQLRASLVCYRQALIADPNHTDARINYEIVLRALRRLNPPPSPSGGGSGGAGGGNRQTRQQGLSVDISNMILDNARLQEGQMMRKYFKPAPPRQNAKEAEDW
;
A
#
# COMPACT_ATOMS: atom_id res chain seq x y z
N MET A 1 46.79 12.94 -20.66
CA MET A 1 45.39 12.42 -20.70
C MET A 1 45.10 11.36 -19.63
N LEU A 2 45.99 10.39 -19.37
CA LEU A 2 45.75 9.32 -18.37
C LEU A 2 45.60 9.82 -16.90
N GLN A 3 46.28 10.91 -16.53
CA GLN A 3 46.19 11.51 -15.18
C GLN A 3 44.91 12.36 -14.94
N LEU A 4 44.31 12.91 -16.01
CA LEU A 4 43.03 13.62 -15.93
C LEU A 4 41.85 12.64 -15.78
N LEU A 5 41.99 11.43 -16.33
CA LEU A 5 40.98 10.37 -16.27
C LEU A 5 40.92 9.70 -14.87
N THR A 6 42.06 9.59 -14.19
CA THR A 6 42.14 9.07 -12.81
C THR A 6 41.59 10.06 -11.78
N ALA A 7 41.84 11.37 -11.93
CA ALA A 7 41.28 12.39 -11.04
C ALA A 7 39.74 12.49 -11.10
N MET A 8 39.13 12.27 -12.28
CA MET A 8 37.67 12.20 -12.44
C MET A 8 37.04 10.96 -11.77
N ILE A 9 37.70 9.80 -11.81
CA ILE A 9 37.23 8.57 -11.15
C ILE A 9 37.29 8.71 -9.61
N VAL A 10 38.30 9.39 -9.09
CA VAL A 10 38.44 9.67 -7.65
C VAL A 10 37.34 10.64 -7.20
N LEU A 11 37.06 11.74 -7.92
CA LEU A 11 36.02 12.72 -7.52
C LEU A 11 34.57 12.20 -7.60
N PHE A 12 34.26 11.24 -8.49
CA PHE A 12 32.95 10.57 -8.52
C PHE A 12 32.73 9.56 -7.37
N SER A 13 33.81 9.09 -6.74
CA SER A 13 33.76 8.05 -5.70
C SER A 13 33.51 8.61 -4.29
N PHE A 14 33.81 9.89 -4.04
CA PHE A 14 33.71 10.49 -2.69
C PHE A 14 32.31 11.04 -2.33
N SER A 15 31.44 11.33 -3.30
CA SER A 15 30.09 11.87 -3.02
C SER A 15 28.98 10.81 -3.08
N THR A 16 29.20 9.69 -3.77
CA THR A 16 28.18 8.66 -4.02
C THR A 16 28.00 7.71 -2.84
N ILE A 17 29.10 7.27 -2.20
CA ILE A 17 29.06 6.34 -1.07
C ILE A 17 28.39 6.97 0.18
N PRO A 18 28.72 8.20 0.62
CA PRO A 18 28.07 8.81 1.78
C PRO A 18 26.57 9.04 1.57
N ASN A 19 26.16 9.36 0.34
CA ASN A 19 24.76 9.56 -0.01
C ASN A 19 23.97 8.26 0.01
N ALA A 20 24.52 7.16 -0.51
CA ALA A 20 23.87 5.85 -0.45
C ALA A 20 23.68 5.36 1.00
N ILE A 21 24.68 5.55 1.86
CA ILE A 21 24.57 5.22 3.30
C ILE A 21 23.49 6.06 3.96
N ARG A 22 23.45 7.38 3.72
CA ARG A 22 22.45 8.26 4.30
C ARG A 22 21.03 7.92 3.84
N GLN A 23 20.84 7.67 2.54
CA GLN A 23 19.56 7.19 1.98
C GLN A 23 19.09 5.94 2.70
N TYR A 24 19.98 4.96 2.86
CA TYR A 24 19.66 3.72 3.55
C TYR A 24 19.32 3.95 5.03
N GLN A 25 20.09 4.78 5.75
CA GLN A 25 19.80 5.13 7.15
C GLN A 25 18.43 5.80 7.32
N MET A 26 18.07 6.76 6.45
CA MET A 26 16.75 7.37 6.45
C MET A 26 15.65 6.33 6.21
N PHE A 27 15.86 5.41 5.27
CA PHE A 27 14.93 4.32 5.00
C PHE A 27 14.75 3.41 6.22
N LEU A 28 15.84 3.07 6.91
CA LEU A 28 15.80 2.26 8.13
C LEU A 28 15.05 2.94 9.27
N ASP A 29 15.31 4.23 9.52
CA ASP A 29 14.60 5.00 10.55
C ASP A 29 13.10 5.04 10.24
N ALA A 30 12.73 5.40 9.01
CA ALA A 30 11.33 5.40 8.57
C ALA A 30 10.69 4.02 8.73
N TYR A 31 11.40 2.95 8.38
CA TYR A 31 10.92 1.58 8.52
C TYR A 31 10.67 1.21 9.98
N GLN A 32 11.61 1.51 10.88
CA GLN A 32 11.48 1.22 12.32
C GLN A 32 10.30 1.99 12.92
N ARG A 33 10.14 3.26 12.55
CA ARG A 33 8.97 4.06 12.96
C ARG A 33 7.67 3.44 12.50
N GLN A 34 7.61 2.99 11.25
CA GLN A 34 6.44 2.31 10.71
C GLN A 34 6.12 1.03 11.51
N GLN A 35 7.13 0.22 11.85
CA GLN A 35 6.94 -0.97 12.70
C GLN A 35 6.48 -0.65 14.12
N SER A 36 6.90 0.49 14.67
CA SER A 36 6.45 0.97 15.99
C SER A 36 5.06 1.62 15.98
N GLY A 37 4.42 1.74 14.82
CA GLY A 37 3.12 2.42 14.66
C GLY A 37 3.20 3.94 14.49
N ASP A 38 4.40 4.54 14.48
CA ASP A 38 4.61 5.95 14.16
C ASP A 38 4.54 6.17 12.62
N HIS A 39 3.34 5.97 12.07
CA HIS A 39 3.08 6.10 10.64
C HIS A 39 3.28 7.53 10.15
N ALA A 40 2.98 8.53 10.99
CA ALA A 40 3.15 9.93 10.66
C ALA A 40 4.63 10.30 10.55
N GLY A 41 5.46 9.87 11.51
CA GLY A 41 6.91 10.06 11.46
C GLY A 41 7.56 9.30 10.31
N ALA A 42 7.19 8.03 10.11
CA ALA A 42 7.66 7.23 8.98
C ALA A 42 7.36 7.90 7.62
N GLY A 43 6.11 8.36 7.43
CA GLY A 43 5.70 9.05 6.21
C GLY A 43 6.49 10.33 5.93
N LYS A 44 6.81 11.11 6.98
CA LYS A 44 7.67 12.31 6.84
C LYS A 44 9.07 11.95 6.34
N ILE A 45 9.70 10.93 6.93
CA ILE A 45 11.06 10.55 6.56
C ILE A 45 11.10 9.94 5.15
N TYR A 46 10.14 9.08 4.78
CA TYR A 46 10.07 8.57 3.42
C TYR A 46 9.87 9.68 2.39
N ALA A 47 9.01 10.67 2.67
CA ALA A 47 8.81 11.82 1.80
C ALA A 47 10.09 12.67 1.66
N ASP A 48 10.81 12.91 2.76
CA ASP A 48 12.08 13.64 2.75
C ASP A 48 13.17 12.89 1.96
N LEU A 49 13.26 11.57 2.13
CA LEU A 49 14.16 10.71 1.35
C LEU A 49 13.89 10.83 -0.15
N LEU A 50 12.63 10.71 -0.56
CA LEU A 50 12.24 10.79 -1.96
C LEU A 50 12.43 12.18 -2.57
N SER A 51 12.28 13.23 -1.76
CA SER A 51 12.52 14.61 -2.19
C SER A 51 14.01 14.92 -2.36
N ARG A 52 14.86 14.43 -1.45
CA ARG A 52 16.31 14.69 -1.48
C ARG A 52 17.06 13.79 -2.46
N TYR A 53 16.55 12.58 -2.67
CA TYR A 53 17.19 11.54 -3.47
C TYR A 53 16.20 10.97 -4.50
N PRO A 54 15.77 11.78 -5.48
CA PRO A 54 14.74 11.38 -6.44
C PRO A 54 15.16 10.19 -7.31
N ASP A 55 16.46 9.97 -7.51
CA ASP A 55 17.05 8.87 -8.28
C ASP A 55 17.62 7.74 -7.41
N SER A 56 17.21 7.68 -6.14
CA SER A 56 17.69 6.67 -5.19
C SER A 56 17.42 5.24 -5.67
N PHE A 57 18.37 4.33 -5.45
CA PHE A 57 18.18 2.91 -5.74
C PHE A 57 17.05 2.26 -4.90
N ILE A 58 16.75 2.82 -3.72
CA ILE A 58 15.64 2.38 -2.83
C ILE A 58 14.35 3.17 -3.05
N ARG A 59 14.27 4.00 -4.10
CA ARG A 59 13.13 4.88 -4.36
C ARG A 59 11.81 4.11 -4.45
N ARG A 60 11.80 2.92 -5.08
CA ARG A 60 10.57 2.14 -5.26
C ARG A 60 10.06 1.61 -3.93
N GLU A 61 10.95 1.09 -3.11
CA GLU A 61 10.69 0.60 -1.76
C GLU A 61 10.22 1.74 -0.85
N ALA A 62 10.88 2.92 -0.93
CA ALA A 62 10.48 4.10 -0.18
C ALA A 62 9.11 4.64 -0.61
N LEU A 63 8.79 4.65 -1.91
CA LEU A 63 7.46 5.01 -2.41
C LEU A 63 6.38 4.04 -1.93
N PHE A 64 6.69 2.74 -1.98
CA PHE A 64 5.76 1.70 -1.53
C PHE A 64 5.45 1.87 -0.05
N ASN A 65 6.49 2.01 0.80
CA ASN A 65 6.31 2.19 2.23
C ASN A 65 5.70 3.54 2.60
N LEU A 66 5.96 4.61 1.83
CA LEU A 66 5.23 5.86 1.97
C LEU A 66 3.74 5.67 1.70
N ALA A 67 3.37 4.93 0.64
CA ALA A 67 1.98 4.66 0.34
C ALA A 67 1.29 3.89 1.49
N VAL A 68 2.00 2.95 2.10
CA VAL A 68 1.54 2.23 3.30
C VAL A 68 1.37 3.19 4.49
N ALA A 69 2.37 4.04 4.77
CA ALA A 69 2.28 5.04 5.84
C ALA A 69 1.11 6.02 5.64
N GLU A 70 0.83 6.44 4.42
CA GLU A 70 -0.33 7.29 4.09
C GLU A 70 -1.64 6.52 4.27
N TYR A 71 -1.70 5.24 3.89
CA TYR A 71 -2.87 4.38 4.12
C TYR A 71 -3.17 4.25 5.62
N SER A 72 -2.16 3.96 6.44
CA SER A 72 -2.32 3.82 7.90
C SER A 72 -2.71 5.12 8.60
N GLN A 73 -2.53 6.27 7.93
CA GLN A 73 -3.02 7.59 8.36
C GLN A 73 -4.40 7.96 7.79
N ASN A 74 -5.13 6.99 7.20
CA ASN A 74 -6.42 7.20 6.50
C ASN A 74 -6.36 8.18 5.32
N ARG A 75 -5.17 8.45 4.78
CA ARG A 75 -4.99 9.32 3.60
C ARG A 75 -5.08 8.49 2.31
N PHE A 76 -6.21 7.82 2.15
CA PHE A 76 -6.41 6.78 1.13
C PHE A 76 -6.20 7.29 -0.30
N SER A 77 -6.66 8.50 -0.63
CA SER A 77 -6.45 9.07 -1.97
C SER A 77 -4.96 9.21 -2.30
N ARG A 78 -4.14 9.66 -1.33
CA ARG A 78 -2.69 9.82 -1.52
C ARG A 78 -2.00 8.46 -1.62
N ALA A 79 -2.41 7.49 -0.80
CA ALA A 79 -1.93 6.11 -0.88
C ALA A 79 -2.23 5.47 -2.25
N ALA A 80 -3.43 5.71 -2.80
CA ALA A 80 -3.81 5.23 -4.13
C ALA A 80 -2.93 5.83 -5.23
N THR A 81 -2.66 7.13 -5.17
CA THR A 81 -1.78 7.83 -6.12
C THR A 81 -0.36 7.27 -6.09
N LEU A 82 0.23 7.11 -4.90
CA LEU A 82 1.59 6.59 -4.77
C LEU A 82 1.74 5.17 -5.32
N ASN A 83 0.76 4.30 -5.07
CA ASN A 83 0.78 2.93 -5.58
C ASN A 83 0.53 2.82 -7.10
N SER A 84 -0.11 3.81 -7.72
CA SER A 84 -0.45 3.77 -9.15
C SER A 84 0.79 3.67 -10.05
N GLY A 85 1.90 4.30 -9.67
CA GLY A 85 3.17 4.23 -10.40
C GLY A 85 3.97 2.95 -10.11
N LEU A 86 3.59 2.17 -9.10
CA LEU A 86 4.32 0.98 -8.67
C LEU A 86 3.71 -0.33 -9.17
N GLN A 87 2.41 -0.36 -9.45
CA GLN A 87 1.67 -1.59 -9.79
C GLN A 87 2.18 -2.32 -11.05
N THR A 88 2.89 -1.62 -11.95
CA THR A 88 3.48 -2.19 -13.16
C THR A 88 4.88 -2.76 -12.92
N THR A 89 5.45 -2.57 -11.72
CA THR A 89 6.76 -3.12 -11.34
C THR A 89 6.70 -4.64 -11.33
N LYS A 90 7.72 -5.32 -11.87
CA LYS A 90 7.79 -6.78 -11.80
C LYS A 90 8.06 -7.25 -10.37
N GLY A 91 7.55 -8.43 -10.05
CA GLY A 91 7.76 -9.06 -8.76
C GLY A 91 6.87 -8.48 -7.65
N PRO A 92 7.20 -8.76 -6.38
CA PRO A 92 6.26 -8.55 -5.27
C PRO A 92 5.79 -7.12 -5.07
N ILE A 93 6.65 -6.12 -5.31
CA ILE A 93 6.28 -4.71 -5.14
C ILE A 93 5.11 -4.35 -6.06
N GLY A 94 5.09 -4.79 -7.33
CA GLY A 94 3.97 -4.48 -8.22
C GLY A 94 2.68 -5.18 -7.84
N VAL A 95 2.76 -6.46 -7.43
CA VAL A 95 1.60 -7.23 -6.94
C VAL A 95 0.99 -6.54 -5.73
N ASN A 96 1.82 -6.21 -4.74
CA ASN A 96 1.38 -5.58 -3.51
C ASN A 96 0.92 -4.14 -3.72
N ALA A 97 1.55 -3.39 -4.64
CA ALA A 97 1.11 -2.04 -4.98
C ALA A 97 -0.26 -2.07 -5.68
N ALA A 98 -0.51 -3.03 -6.56
CA ALA A 98 -1.83 -3.23 -7.15
C ALA A 98 -2.85 -3.52 -6.05
N TYR A 99 -2.58 -4.47 -5.16
CA TYR A 99 -3.45 -4.78 -4.03
C TYR A 99 -3.71 -3.54 -3.12
N ASN A 100 -2.66 -2.85 -2.67
CA ASN A 100 -2.76 -1.68 -1.79
C ASN A 100 -3.48 -0.51 -2.45
N ARG A 101 -3.31 -0.31 -3.76
CA ARG A 101 -4.10 0.67 -4.52
C ARG A 101 -5.58 0.28 -4.52
N GLY A 102 -5.88 -1.00 -4.72
CA GLY A 102 -7.24 -1.55 -4.63
C GLY A 102 -7.89 -1.25 -3.28
N ASN A 103 -7.18 -1.53 -2.18
CA ASN A 103 -7.64 -1.19 -0.83
C ASN A 103 -7.87 0.30 -0.67
N SER A 104 -6.92 1.12 -1.11
CA SER A 104 -7.01 2.58 -0.99
C SER A 104 -8.24 3.14 -1.71
N LEU A 105 -8.48 2.71 -2.96
CA LEU A 105 -9.64 3.12 -3.75
C LEU A 105 -10.96 2.66 -3.14
N ALA A 106 -10.99 1.43 -2.59
CA ALA A 106 -12.17 0.93 -1.89
C ALA A 106 -12.48 1.79 -0.66
N GLN A 107 -11.47 2.17 0.12
CA GLN A 107 -11.67 3.01 1.30
C GLN A 107 -12.15 4.42 0.95
N VAL A 108 -11.60 5.05 -0.10
CA VAL A 108 -12.12 6.35 -0.56
C VAL A 108 -13.61 6.22 -0.91
N ALA A 109 -14.00 5.12 -1.57
CA ALA A 109 -15.39 4.89 -1.93
C ALA A 109 -16.26 4.70 -0.69
N PHE A 110 -15.88 3.80 0.23
CA PHE A 110 -16.68 3.47 1.40
C PHE A 110 -16.77 4.60 2.44
N ALA A 111 -15.82 5.54 2.42
CA ALA A 111 -15.89 6.74 3.25
C ALA A 111 -17.03 7.70 2.82
N ASP A 112 -17.38 7.73 1.53
CA ASP A 112 -18.51 8.51 1.02
C ASP A 112 -19.33 7.73 -0.02
N PRO A 113 -20.26 6.87 0.42
CA PRO A 113 -21.14 6.12 -0.49
C PRO A 113 -22.06 6.99 -1.34
N GLY A 114 -22.24 8.27 -0.99
CA GLY A 114 -23.03 9.25 -1.73
C GLY A 114 -22.25 9.99 -2.82
N ALA A 115 -20.92 9.84 -2.84
CA ALA A 115 -20.07 10.52 -3.81
C ALA A 115 -20.42 10.14 -5.26
N ARG A 116 -20.37 11.13 -6.15
CA ARG A 116 -20.65 10.94 -7.58
C ARG A 116 -19.75 9.87 -8.22
N ASP A 117 -18.54 9.71 -7.73
CA ASP A 117 -17.54 8.78 -8.26
C ASP A 117 -17.48 7.44 -7.50
N TYR A 118 -18.34 7.20 -6.52
CA TYR A 118 -18.39 5.97 -5.71
C TYR A 118 -18.29 4.69 -6.56
N GLN A 119 -19.14 4.55 -7.58
CA GLN A 119 -19.13 3.38 -8.47
C GLN A 119 -17.81 3.26 -9.26
N ASN A 120 -17.24 4.39 -9.69
CA ASN A 120 -16.00 4.40 -10.46
C ASN A 120 -14.82 3.99 -9.59
N GLN A 121 -14.78 4.42 -8.34
CA GLN A 121 -13.75 4.02 -7.39
C GLN A 121 -13.83 2.53 -7.03
N LEU A 122 -15.04 1.98 -6.82
CA LEU A 122 -15.21 0.53 -6.63
C LEU A 122 -14.77 -0.27 -7.87
N ARG A 123 -15.13 0.17 -9.08
CA ARG A 123 -14.66 -0.48 -10.33
C ARG A 123 -13.14 -0.41 -10.46
N ALA A 124 -12.54 0.73 -10.16
CA ALA A 124 -11.08 0.89 -10.19
C ALA A 124 -10.39 -0.01 -9.15
N SER A 125 -10.97 -0.17 -7.96
CA SER A 125 -10.51 -1.10 -6.94
C SER A 125 -10.52 -2.55 -7.43
N LEU A 126 -11.60 -3.00 -8.08
CA LEU A 126 -11.69 -4.35 -8.68
C LEU A 126 -10.62 -4.61 -9.74
N VAL A 127 -10.31 -3.62 -10.59
CA VAL A 127 -9.23 -3.73 -11.58
C VAL A 127 -7.89 -3.96 -10.88
N CYS A 128 -7.63 -3.25 -9.79
CA CYS A 128 -6.39 -3.37 -9.04
C CYS A 128 -6.25 -4.75 -8.36
N TYR A 129 -7.30 -5.26 -7.72
CA TYR A 129 -7.26 -6.62 -7.16
C TYR A 129 -7.12 -7.70 -8.22
N ARG A 130 -7.80 -7.55 -9.36
CA ARG A 130 -7.65 -8.47 -10.50
C ARG A 130 -6.20 -8.49 -10.98
N GLN A 131 -5.54 -7.33 -11.06
CA GLN A 131 -4.13 -7.27 -11.43
C GLN A 131 -3.24 -8.02 -10.42
N ALA A 132 -3.49 -7.86 -9.12
CA ALA A 132 -2.79 -8.62 -8.09
C ALA A 132 -3.02 -10.14 -8.22
N LEU A 133 -4.26 -10.57 -8.46
CA LEU A 133 -4.64 -11.98 -8.60
C LEU A 133 -4.12 -12.65 -9.89
N ILE A 134 -3.97 -11.89 -10.98
CA ILE A 134 -3.33 -12.41 -12.19
C ILE A 134 -1.84 -12.70 -11.94
N ALA A 135 -1.17 -11.85 -11.16
CA ALA A 135 0.24 -12.02 -10.85
C ALA A 135 0.50 -13.03 -9.74
N ASP A 136 -0.41 -13.13 -8.76
CA ASP A 136 -0.40 -14.11 -7.69
C ASP A 136 -1.81 -14.68 -7.45
N PRO A 137 -2.15 -15.81 -8.11
CA PRO A 137 -3.45 -16.45 -7.94
C PRO A 137 -3.76 -16.93 -6.52
N ASN A 138 -2.74 -17.08 -5.67
CA ASN A 138 -2.87 -17.53 -4.27
C ASN A 138 -3.02 -16.35 -3.29
N HIS A 139 -3.07 -15.11 -3.78
CA HIS A 139 -3.22 -13.92 -2.96
C HIS A 139 -4.61 -13.85 -2.30
N THR A 140 -4.73 -14.49 -1.14
CA THR A 140 -6.01 -14.71 -0.44
C THR A 140 -6.70 -13.40 -0.07
N ASP A 141 -5.96 -12.40 0.42
CA ASP A 141 -6.51 -11.11 0.81
C ASP A 141 -7.07 -10.32 -0.38
N ALA A 142 -6.39 -10.36 -1.54
CA ALA A 142 -6.88 -9.74 -2.76
C ALA A 142 -8.19 -10.40 -3.23
N ARG A 143 -8.31 -11.72 -3.10
CA ARG A 143 -9.55 -12.45 -3.43
C ARG A 143 -10.71 -12.07 -2.51
N ILE A 144 -10.46 -11.98 -1.21
CA ILE A 144 -11.47 -11.58 -0.23
C ILE A 144 -11.92 -10.14 -0.50
N ASN A 145 -10.99 -9.20 -0.61
CA ASN A 145 -11.31 -7.79 -0.83
C ASN A 145 -11.97 -7.54 -2.20
N TYR A 146 -11.59 -8.30 -3.23
CA TYR A 146 -12.29 -8.30 -4.51
C TYR A 146 -13.76 -8.68 -4.37
N GLU A 147 -14.08 -9.76 -3.66
CA GLU A 147 -15.46 -10.22 -3.48
C GLU A 147 -16.29 -9.20 -2.68
N ILE A 148 -15.70 -8.58 -1.66
CA ILE A 148 -16.35 -7.53 -0.86
C ILE A 148 -16.76 -6.35 -1.76
N VAL A 149 -15.81 -5.82 -2.54
CA VAL A 149 -16.05 -4.69 -3.44
C VAL A 149 -17.03 -5.07 -4.56
N LEU A 150 -16.95 -6.31 -5.07
CA LEU A 150 -17.86 -6.80 -6.10
C LEU A 150 -19.30 -6.86 -5.60
N ARG A 151 -19.52 -7.34 -4.36
CA ARG A 151 -20.84 -7.36 -3.72
C ARG A 151 -21.37 -5.95 -3.49
N ALA A 152 -20.53 -5.01 -3.07
CA ALA A 152 -20.92 -3.61 -2.92
C ALA A 152 -21.41 -3.03 -4.27
N LEU A 153 -20.65 -3.23 -5.34
CA LEU A 153 -21.01 -2.74 -6.68
C LEU A 153 -22.30 -3.37 -7.22
N ARG A 154 -22.50 -4.68 -7.01
CA ARG A 154 -23.73 -5.40 -7.39
C ARG A 154 -24.97 -4.92 -6.65
N ARG A 155 -24.84 -4.42 -5.42
CA ARG A 155 -25.98 -3.87 -4.67
C ARG A 155 -26.46 -2.53 -5.22
N LEU A 156 -25.58 -1.77 -5.87
CA LEU A 156 -25.93 -0.51 -6.53
C LEU A 156 -26.68 -0.74 -7.84
N ASN A 157 -26.30 -1.81 -8.55
CA ASN A 157 -26.91 -2.22 -9.81
C ASN A 157 -27.36 -3.68 -9.68
N PRO A 158 -28.44 -3.97 -8.92
CA PRO A 158 -28.94 -5.33 -8.80
C PRO A 158 -29.29 -5.85 -10.21
N PRO A 159 -29.01 -7.13 -10.50
CA PRO A 159 -29.50 -7.71 -11.75
C PRO A 159 -31.02 -7.54 -11.81
N PRO A 160 -31.61 -7.32 -13.00
CA PRO A 160 -33.05 -7.24 -13.13
C PRO A 160 -33.67 -8.49 -12.51
N SER A 161 -34.60 -8.30 -11.58
CA SER A 161 -35.32 -9.42 -10.96
C SER A 161 -35.90 -10.29 -12.06
N PRO A 162 -35.76 -11.63 -11.98
CA PRO A 162 -36.50 -12.49 -12.89
C PRO A 162 -37.97 -12.12 -12.75
N SER A 163 -38.60 -11.76 -13.86
CA SER A 163 -40.00 -11.40 -13.96
C SER A 163 -40.86 -12.59 -13.55
N GLY A 164 -41.12 -12.71 -12.25
CA GLY A 164 -42.05 -13.65 -11.64
C GLY A 164 -43.06 -12.87 -10.83
N GLY A 165 -44.31 -12.88 -11.28
CA GLY A 165 -45.43 -12.14 -10.68
C GLY A 165 -45.67 -12.53 -9.21
N GLY A 166 -46.08 -11.55 -8.42
CA GLY A 166 -46.47 -11.78 -7.03
C GLY A 166 -46.53 -10.50 -6.22
N SER A 167 -47.71 -9.91 -6.17
CA SER A 167 -48.14 -8.89 -5.21
C SER A 167 -47.80 -9.29 -3.76
N GLY A 168 -47.29 -8.36 -2.96
CA GLY A 168 -47.37 -8.49 -1.50
C GLY A 168 -46.29 -7.76 -0.70
N GLY A 169 -46.69 -6.70 0.01
CA GLY A 169 -46.25 -6.52 1.40
C GLY A 169 -45.19 -5.46 1.68
N ALA A 170 -45.70 -4.29 2.09
CA ALA A 170 -45.14 -3.35 3.07
C ALA A 170 -43.85 -3.75 3.81
N GLY A 171 -42.84 -2.87 3.73
CA GLY A 171 -41.61 -2.98 4.50
C GLY A 171 -40.71 -1.76 4.33
N GLY A 172 -41.23 -0.56 4.63
CA GLY A 172 -40.50 0.71 4.63
C GLY A 172 -39.49 0.82 5.77
N GLY A 173 -38.54 -0.11 5.84
CA GLY A 173 -37.43 -0.11 6.80
C GLY A 173 -36.21 0.57 6.20
N ASN A 174 -36.06 1.86 6.52
CA ASN A 174 -34.84 2.69 6.53
C ASN A 174 -33.58 2.08 5.85
N ARG A 175 -33.58 2.00 4.50
CA ARG A 175 -32.46 1.47 3.70
C ARG A 175 -31.15 2.25 3.86
N GLN A 176 -31.23 3.56 4.11
CA GLN A 176 -30.06 4.43 4.27
C GLN A 176 -29.26 4.09 5.53
N THR A 177 -29.94 3.82 6.64
CA THR A 177 -29.27 3.51 7.92
C THR A 177 -28.58 2.14 7.89
N ARG A 178 -29.18 1.16 7.18
CA ARG A 178 -28.58 -0.18 6.99
C ARG A 178 -27.39 -0.17 6.04
N GLN A 179 -27.38 0.73 5.04
CA GLN A 179 -26.24 0.88 4.12
C GLN A 179 -25.04 1.56 4.80
N GLN A 180 -25.28 2.53 5.68
CA GLN A 180 -24.23 3.23 6.42
C GLN A 180 -23.49 2.31 7.41
N GLY A 181 -24.20 1.54 8.25
CA GLY A 181 -23.56 0.61 9.19
C GLY A 181 -22.70 -0.46 8.49
N LEU A 182 -23.17 -0.94 7.34
CA LEU A 182 -22.46 -1.96 6.57
C LEU A 182 -21.22 -1.40 5.82
N SER A 183 -21.25 -0.12 5.42
CA SER A 183 -20.08 0.55 4.83
C SER A 183 -18.94 0.64 5.84
N VAL A 184 -19.27 0.92 7.10
CA VAL A 184 -18.31 0.98 8.21
C VAL A 184 -17.69 -0.40 8.47
N ASP A 185 -18.51 -1.46 8.56
CA ASP A 185 -18.02 -2.83 8.78
C ASP A 185 -17.07 -3.31 7.66
N ILE A 186 -17.42 -3.00 6.40
CA ILE A 186 -16.60 -3.32 5.24
C ILE A 186 -15.27 -2.54 5.26
N SER A 187 -15.33 -1.25 5.59
CA SER A 187 -14.15 -0.40 5.69
C SER A 187 -13.18 -0.96 6.73
N ASN A 188 -13.68 -1.33 7.91
CA ASN A 188 -12.87 -1.93 8.98
C ASN A 188 -12.23 -3.25 8.53
N MET A 189 -12.98 -4.13 7.86
CA MET A 189 -12.44 -5.40 7.35
C MET A 189 -11.30 -5.19 6.34
N ILE A 190 -11.44 -4.21 5.44
CA ILE A 190 -10.38 -3.89 4.46
C ILE A 190 -9.17 -3.27 5.17
N LEU A 191 -9.37 -2.43 6.21
CA LEU A 191 -8.28 -1.86 7.01
C LEU A 191 -7.50 -2.97 7.73
N ASP A 192 -8.19 -3.91 8.35
CA ASP A 192 -7.55 -4.98 9.11
C ASP A 192 -6.73 -5.90 8.20
N ASN A 193 -7.28 -6.28 7.04
CA ASN A 193 -6.53 -7.05 6.03
C ASN A 193 -5.30 -6.29 5.53
N ALA A 194 -5.43 -4.98 5.27
CA ALA A 194 -4.31 -4.16 4.82
C ALA A 194 -3.18 -4.09 5.87
N ARG A 195 -3.53 -3.92 7.15
CA ARG A 195 -2.57 -3.90 8.28
C ARG A 195 -1.87 -5.25 8.46
N LEU A 196 -2.61 -6.35 8.36
CA LEU A 196 -2.03 -7.70 8.47
C LEU A 196 -1.03 -7.95 7.34
N GLN A 197 -1.41 -7.62 6.09
CA GLN A 197 -0.53 -7.78 4.95
C GLN A 197 0.69 -6.87 5.03
N GLU A 198 0.53 -5.61 5.48
CA GLU A 198 1.66 -4.73 5.78
C GLU A 198 2.67 -5.43 6.70
N GLY A 199 2.22 -5.94 7.84
CA GLY A 199 3.11 -6.62 8.79
C GLY A 199 3.79 -7.87 8.21
N GLN A 200 3.13 -8.58 7.29
CA GLN A 200 3.74 -9.71 6.57
C GLN A 200 4.79 -9.25 5.55
N MET A 201 4.46 -8.21 4.76
CA MET A 201 5.36 -7.66 3.74
C MET A 201 6.62 -7.09 4.37
N MET A 202 6.46 -6.32 5.44
CA MET A 202 7.58 -5.72 6.15
C MET A 202 8.54 -6.79 6.69
N ARG A 203 8.02 -7.90 7.22
CA ARG A 203 8.85 -9.04 7.66
C ARG A 203 9.49 -9.82 6.52
N LYS A 204 8.80 -9.97 5.39
CA LYS A 204 9.25 -10.80 4.25
C LYS A 204 10.34 -10.11 3.43
N TYR A 205 10.20 -8.80 3.20
CA TYR A 205 11.08 -8.06 2.29
C TYR A 205 12.16 -7.26 3.01
N PHE A 206 12.02 -7.09 4.32
CA PHE A 206 13.01 -6.35 5.10
C PHE A 206 13.40 -7.15 6.34
N LYS A 207 14.56 -7.81 6.25
CA LYS A 207 15.27 -8.33 7.42
C LYS A 207 16.31 -7.27 7.79
N PRO A 208 16.17 -6.55 8.92
CA PRO A 208 17.26 -5.71 9.39
C PRO A 208 18.51 -6.57 9.53
N ALA A 209 19.68 -6.03 9.17
CA ALA A 209 20.93 -6.70 9.49
C ALA A 209 20.93 -7.02 11.00
N PRO A 210 21.37 -8.23 11.41
CA PRO A 210 21.44 -8.55 12.83
C PRO A 210 22.28 -7.46 13.52
N PRO A 211 21.90 -7.04 14.74
CA PRO A 211 22.72 -6.11 15.50
C PRO A 211 24.15 -6.67 15.52
N ARG A 212 25.15 -5.83 15.25
CA ARG A 212 26.55 -6.21 15.44
C ARG A 212 26.66 -6.72 16.86
N GLN A 213 26.79 -8.05 17.04
CA GLN A 213 27.22 -8.60 18.31
C GLN A 213 28.50 -7.85 18.67
N ASN A 214 28.52 -7.26 19.87
CA ASN A 214 29.65 -6.50 20.35
C ASN A 214 30.91 -7.35 20.14
N ALA A 215 31.85 -6.86 19.35
CA ALA A 215 33.14 -7.50 19.09
C ALA A 215 34.06 -7.46 20.32
N LYS A 216 33.52 -7.77 21.50
CA LYS A 216 34.21 -7.82 22.80
C LYS A 216 34.14 -9.21 23.46
N GLU A 217 33.52 -10.20 22.83
CA GLU A 217 33.44 -11.57 23.37
C GLU A 217 34.25 -12.59 22.52
N ALA A 218 35.21 -12.11 21.73
CA ALA A 218 36.07 -12.95 20.89
C ALA A 218 37.56 -12.89 21.28
N GLU A 219 37.85 -12.62 22.56
CA GLU A 219 39.17 -12.84 23.18
C GLU A 219 38.94 -13.71 24.43
N ASP A 220 38.73 -15.01 24.21
CA ASP A 220 38.95 -16.05 25.24
C ASP A 220 39.01 -17.42 24.53
N TRP A 221 40.10 -17.64 23.82
CA TRP A 221 40.77 -18.94 23.62
C TRP A 221 42.15 -18.74 23.01
#